data_AF-A0A953M8N8-F1
#
_entry.id   AF-A0A953M8N8-F1
#
_cell.length_a   1.000
_cell.length_b   1.000
_cell.length_c   1.000
_cell.angle_alpha   90.00
_cell.angle_beta   90.00
_cell.angle_gamma   90.00
#
_symmetry.space_group_name_H-M   'P 1'
#
loop_
_entity.id
_entity.type
_entity.pdbx_description
1 polymer ?
#
loop_
_entity_poly.entity_id
_entity_poly.type
_entity_poly.pdbx_seq_one_letter_code
_entity_poly.pdbx_strand_id
1 'polypeptide(L)'
;MTDENRHGGKPPLVVVALGGHAFMQRGETGTHDDHLRNADAICEQLMTLVERGYHLVITHGNGPQVGAQLERDEMCGDTQPIRPLDVLVAQTEGSLGYYLQQSMLNSLRRRDIRRFVVTVVTQVIVDRDDPAFEHPTKPVGPFLAEEEAKRRERELGWSVAEEKGRGWRRVVPSPIPQKVI
;
A
#
# COMPACT_ATOMS: atom_id res chain seq x y z
N MET A 1 29.95 -18.88 30.92
CA MET A 1 28.89 -19.74 31.49
C MET A 1 27.64 -18.86 31.53
N THR A 2 26.73 -18.91 30.56
CA THR A 2 26.22 -20.02 29.77
C THR A 2 26.18 -19.70 28.27
N ASP A 3 26.80 -20.61 27.52
CA ASP A 3 26.67 -20.80 26.08
C ASP A 3 25.55 -21.82 25.90
N GLU A 4 24.30 -21.38 25.70
CA GLU A 4 23.17 -22.31 25.60
C GLU A 4 21.93 -21.67 24.93
N ASN A 5 22.04 -21.26 23.67
CA ASN A 5 20.94 -21.41 22.70
C ASN A 5 21.37 -21.13 21.25
N ARG A 6 22.34 -21.89 20.74
CA ARG A 6 22.52 -22.02 19.29
C ARG A 6 21.50 -23.02 18.77
N HIS A 7 20.23 -22.61 18.67
CA HIS A 7 19.29 -23.31 17.81
C HIS A 7 19.78 -23.12 16.36
N GLY A 8 20.36 -24.16 15.78
CA GLY A 8 20.71 -24.26 14.35
C GLY A 8 19.50 -24.28 13.42
N GLY A 9 18.37 -23.69 13.82
CA GLY A 9 17.18 -23.49 13.02
C GLY A 9 17.22 -22.13 12.31
N LYS A 10 16.58 -22.04 11.15
CA LYS A 10 16.37 -20.74 10.49
C LYS A 10 15.65 -19.79 11.46
N PRO A 11 16.03 -18.51 11.51
CA PRO A 11 15.33 -17.52 12.33
C PRO A 11 13.82 -17.52 12.01
N PRO A 12 12.94 -17.41 13.03
CA PRO A 12 11.50 -17.45 12.82
C PRO A 12 11.03 -16.30 11.93
N LEU A 13 10.17 -16.61 10.97
CA LEU A 13 9.61 -15.65 10.02
C LEU A 13 8.28 -15.10 10.53
N VAL A 14 8.11 -13.79 10.48
CA VAL A 14 6.85 -13.09 10.79
C VAL A 14 6.42 -12.28 9.57
N VAL A 15 5.18 -12.47 9.14
CA VAL A 15 4.54 -11.64 8.13
C VAL A 15 3.75 -10.55 8.84
N VAL A 16 4.06 -9.28 8.55
CA VAL A 16 3.37 -8.11 9.12
C VAL A 16 2.60 -7.42 8.00
N ALA A 17 1.28 -7.41 8.11
CA ALA A 17 0.41 -6.72 7.16
C ALA A 17 0.00 -5.34 7.70
N LEU A 18 0.53 -4.29 7.10
CA LEU A 18 0.21 -2.90 7.42
C LEU A 18 -1.08 -2.49 6.69
N GLY A 19 -2.00 -1.83 7.40
CA GLY A 19 -3.25 -1.33 6.81
C GLY A 19 -3.00 -0.24 5.76
N GLY A 20 -3.99 0.01 4.89
CA GLY A 20 -3.88 1.04 3.84
C GLY A 20 -3.70 2.48 4.34
N HIS A 21 -3.98 2.73 5.62
CA HIS A 21 -3.76 4.02 6.29
C HIS A 21 -2.46 4.07 7.11
N ALA A 22 -1.64 3.01 7.09
CA ALA A 22 -0.40 2.99 7.85
C ALA A 22 0.54 4.14 7.47
N PHE A 23 0.53 4.54 6.19
CA PHE A 23 1.36 5.62 5.65
C PHE A 23 0.68 6.98 5.61
N MET A 24 -0.58 7.09 6.02
CA MET A 24 -1.33 8.34 5.97
C MET A 24 -2.40 8.35 7.07
N GLN A 25 -2.14 9.14 8.11
CA GLN A 25 -3.05 9.36 9.22
C GLN A 25 -4.21 10.28 8.82
N ARG A 26 -5.28 10.26 9.61
CA ARG A 26 -6.44 11.13 9.39
C ARG A 26 -6.03 12.60 9.48
N GLY A 27 -6.28 13.37 8.43
CA GLY A 27 -5.99 14.80 8.36
C GLY A 27 -4.65 15.15 7.72
N GLU A 28 -3.81 14.15 7.41
CA GLU A 28 -2.60 14.36 6.62
C GLU A 28 -2.92 14.52 5.14
N THR A 29 -2.11 15.32 4.44
CA THR A 29 -2.25 15.57 3.00
C THR A 29 -1.46 14.57 2.15
N GLY A 30 -0.64 13.72 2.78
CA GLY A 30 0.16 12.70 2.09
C GLY A 30 1.44 13.26 1.47
N THR A 31 2.07 14.21 2.16
CA THR A 31 3.36 14.76 1.73
C THR A 31 4.49 13.73 1.88
N HIS A 32 5.64 14.03 1.27
CA HIS A 32 6.87 13.27 1.51
C HIS A 32 7.18 13.11 3.01
N ASP A 33 7.09 14.22 3.75
CA ASP A 33 7.39 14.24 5.19
C ASP A 33 6.37 13.42 6.00
N ASP A 34 5.09 13.44 5.62
CA ASP A 34 4.07 12.59 6.25
C ASP A 34 4.38 11.11 6.05
N HIS A 35 4.68 10.70 4.81
CA HIS A 35 5.00 9.31 4.51
C HIS A 35 6.28 8.84 5.21
N LEU A 36 7.33 9.67 5.23
CA LEU A 36 8.58 9.36 5.91
C LEU A 36 8.38 9.25 7.42
N ARG A 37 7.69 10.22 8.05
CA ARG A 37 7.40 10.22 9.49
C ARG A 37 6.58 8.99 9.89
N ASN A 38 5.57 8.64 9.11
CA ASN A 38 4.75 7.45 9.37
C ASN A 38 5.57 6.15 9.19
N ALA A 39 6.41 6.07 8.15
CA ALA A 39 7.30 4.93 7.94
C ALA A 39 8.32 4.77 9.08
N ASP A 40 8.89 5.85 9.58
CA ASP A 40 9.78 5.85 10.74
C ASP A 40 9.06 5.33 11.99
N ALA A 41 7.85 5.83 12.27
CA ALA A 41 7.05 5.38 13.40
C ALA A 41 6.74 3.88 13.33
N ILE A 42 6.37 3.37 12.14
CA ILE A 42 6.16 1.93 11.90
C ILE A 42 7.45 1.15 12.17
N CYS A 43 8.57 1.58 11.59
CA CYS A 43 9.85 0.86 11.69
C CYS A 43 10.34 0.80 13.14
N GLU A 44 10.17 1.87 13.93
CA GLU A 44 10.51 1.85 15.36
C GLU A 44 9.70 0.80 16.14
N GLN A 45 8.42 0.60 15.82
CA GLN A 45 7.62 -0.48 16.44
C GLN A 45 8.13 -1.86 16.02
N LEU A 46 8.49 -2.04 14.74
CA LEU A 46 9.00 -3.30 14.20
C LEU A 46 10.37 -3.70 14.77
N MET A 47 11.16 -2.76 15.31
CA MET A 47 12.45 -3.05 15.96
C MET A 47 12.32 -4.04 17.10
N THR A 48 11.20 -4.03 17.83
CA THR A 48 10.93 -5.02 18.89
C THR A 48 11.01 -6.46 18.35
N LEU A 49 10.53 -6.71 17.13
CA LEU A 49 10.60 -8.04 16.50
C LEU A 49 12.01 -8.34 15.98
N VAL A 50 12.65 -7.35 15.37
CA VAL A 50 14.01 -7.49 14.84
C VAL A 50 15.01 -7.85 15.95
N GLU A 51 14.95 -7.13 17.08
CA GLU A 51 15.82 -7.33 18.25
C GLU A 51 15.60 -8.68 18.91
N ARG A 52 14.38 -9.24 18.83
CA ARG A 52 14.06 -10.61 19.26
C ARG A 52 14.50 -11.69 18.27
N GLY A 53 15.16 -11.32 17.17
CA GLY A 53 15.72 -12.26 16.20
C GLY A 53 14.75 -12.71 15.10
N TYR A 54 13.55 -12.12 14.98
CA TYR A 54 12.62 -12.47 13.90
C TYR A 54 13.09 -11.95 12.54
N HIS A 55 12.84 -12.73 11.49
CA HIS A 55 12.88 -12.28 10.11
C HIS A 55 11.50 -11.73 9.72
N LEU A 56 11.47 -10.61 9.03
CA LEU A 56 10.22 -9.91 8.71
C LEU A 56 9.94 -9.97 7.21
N VAL A 57 8.69 -10.28 6.87
CA VAL A 57 8.09 -9.94 5.57
C VAL A 57 7.03 -8.88 5.86
N ILE A 58 7.21 -7.69 5.31
CA ILE A 58 6.30 -6.56 5.56
C ILE A 58 5.48 -6.38 4.29
N THR A 59 4.16 -6.44 4.42
CA THR A 59 3.21 -6.09 3.37
C THR A 59 2.45 -4.84 3.77
N HIS A 60 1.89 -4.12 2.80
CA HIS A 60 1.10 -2.94 3.08
C HIS A 60 -0.07 -2.76 2.11
N GLY A 61 -1.10 -2.08 2.57
CA GLY A 61 -2.09 -1.48 1.67
C GLY A 61 -1.58 -0.19 1.04
N ASN A 62 -2.24 0.26 -0.03
CA ASN A 62 -1.89 1.46 -0.80
C ASN A 62 -3.11 2.31 -1.21
N GLY A 63 -4.30 2.03 -0.65
CA GLY A 63 -5.57 2.59 -1.12
C GLY A 63 -5.60 4.12 -1.27
N PRO A 64 -5.20 4.90 -0.24
CA PRO A 64 -5.09 6.35 -0.35
C PRO A 64 -4.08 6.80 -1.41
N GLN A 65 -2.91 6.14 -1.48
CA GLN A 65 -1.80 6.54 -2.35
C GLN A 65 -2.09 6.25 -3.82
N VAL A 66 -2.67 5.08 -4.12
CA VAL A 66 -3.07 4.74 -5.49
C VAL A 66 -4.23 5.61 -5.96
N GLY A 67 -5.16 5.95 -5.06
CA GLY A 67 -6.21 6.92 -5.33
C GLY A 67 -5.65 8.31 -5.69
N ALA A 68 -4.67 8.80 -4.93
CA ALA A 68 -4.01 10.07 -5.22
C ALA A 68 -3.14 10.06 -6.48
N GLN A 69 -2.57 8.90 -6.86
CA GLN A 69 -1.88 8.76 -8.14
C GLN A 69 -2.85 8.77 -9.32
N LEU A 70 -3.96 8.05 -9.17
CA LEU A 70 -5.01 7.97 -10.18
C LEU A 70 -5.64 9.35 -10.45
N GLU A 71 -5.92 10.11 -9.40
CA GLU A 71 -6.40 11.49 -9.52
C GLU A 71 -5.37 12.39 -10.24
N ARG A 72 -4.08 12.25 -9.92
CA ARG A 72 -3.01 13.00 -10.61
C ARG A 72 -2.90 12.64 -12.09
N ASP A 73 -3.00 11.36 -12.43
CA ASP A 73 -3.00 10.89 -13.81
C ASP A 73 -4.17 11.47 -14.61
N GLU A 74 -5.34 11.57 -13.99
CA GLU A 74 -6.54 12.13 -14.63
C GLU A 74 -6.45 13.67 -14.78
N MET A 75 -5.81 14.36 -13.84
CA MET A 75 -5.55 15.80 -13.94
C MET A 75 -4.63 16.14 -15.12
N CYS A 76 -3.83 15.20 -15.63
CA CYS A 76 -3.07 15.41 -16.86
C CYS A 76 -3.97 15.52 -18.11
N GLY A 77 -5.21 15.02 -18.06
CA GLY A 77 -6.13 15.03 -19.19
C GLY A 77 -5.50 14.50 -20.47
N ASP A 78 -5.68 15.21 -21.58
CA ASP A 78 -5.14 14.81 -22.89
C ASP A 78 -3.64 15.09 -23.06
N THR A 79 -2.97 15.68 -22.06
CA THR A 79 -1.54 16.03 -22.18
C THR A 79 -0.62 14.83 -21.94
N GLN A 80 -1.12 13.76 -21.29
CA GLN A 80 -0.38 12.52 -21.04
C GLN A 80 -1.34 11.32 -21.10
N PRO A 81 -0.89 10.16 -21.60
CA PRO A 81 -1.68 8.93 -21.54
C PRO A 81 -1.99 8.54 -20.09
N ILE A 82 -3.25 8.22 -19.81
CA ILE A 82 -3.69 7.67 -18.52
C ILE A 82 -3.08 6.27 -18.35
N ARG A 83 -2.39 6.04 -17.23
CA ARG A 83 -1.86 4.71 -16.92
C ARG A 83 -2.94 3.79 -16.34
N PRO A 84 -2.88 2.48 -16.62
CA PRO A 84 -3.80 1.52 -16.02
C PRO A 84 -3.52 1.37 -14.51
N LEU A 85 -4.55 0.95 -13.77
CA LEU A 85 -4.51 0.91 -12.31
C LEU A 85 -3.41 0.01 -11.74
N ASP A 86 -3.13 -1.11 -12.40
CA ASP A 86 -2.06 -2.04 -12.01
C ASP A 86 -0.66 -1.40 -12.07
N VAL A 87 -0.41 -0.57 -13.08
CA VAL A 87 0.84 0.21 -13.18
C VAL A 87 0.93 1.23 -12.05
N LEU A 88 -0.17 1.90 -11.71
CA LEU A 88 -0.20 2.82 -10.57
C LEU A 88 0.02 2.07 -9.25
N VAL A 89 -0.57 0.88 -9.09
CA VAL A 89 -0.30 0.01 -7.92
C VAL A 89 1.20 -0.30 -7.83
N ALA A 90 1.85 -0.73 -8.92
CA ALA A 90 3.28 -1.00 -8.93
C ALA A 90 4.13 0.25 -8.57
N GLN A 91 3.71 1.44 -9.00
CA GLN A 91 4.36 2.70 -8.60
C GLN A 91 4.19 3.00 -7.10
N THR A 92 3.03 2.70 -6.53
CA THR A 92 2.84 2.84 -5.07
C THR A 92 3.64 1.83 -4.28
N GLU A 93 3.85 0.61 -4.78
CA GLU A 93 4.75 -0.38 -4.15
C GLU A 93 6.19 0.15 -4.12
N GLY A 94 6.68 0.68 -5.24
CA GLY A 94 8.02 1.28 -5.30
C GLY A 94 8.17 2.48 -4.36
N SER A 95 7.22 3.41 -4.38
CA SER A 95 7.30 4.64 -3.56
C SER A 95 7.10 4.37 -2.07
N LEU A 96 6.11 3.58 -1.65
CA LEU A 96 5.91 3.23 -0.24
C LEU A 96 7.00 2.29 0.28
N GLY A 97 7.42 1.33 -0.53
CA GLY A 97 8.52 0.46 -0.20
C GLY A 97 9.85 1.22 -0.05
N TYR A 98 10.09 2.25 -0.86
CA TYR A 98 11.23 3.15 -0.67
C TYR A 98 11.23 3.80 0.73
N TYR A 99 10.10 4.39 1.15
CA TYR A 99 9.98 5.00 2.48
C TYR A 99 10.23 3.98 3.60
N LEU A 100 9.57 2.81 3.54
CA LEU A 100 9.77 1.73 4.50
C LEU A 100 11.22 1.25 4.54
N GLN A 101 11.81 1.00 3.38
CA GLN A 101 13.17 0.49 3.28
C GLN A 101 14.17 1.49 3.85
N GLN A 102 14.03 2.78 3.51
CA GLN A 102 14.87 3.83 4.05
C GLN A 102 14.73 3.95 5.57
N SER A 103 13.51 4.03 6.08
CA SER A 103 13.22 4.11 7.52
C SER A 103 13.74 2.89 8.29
N MET A 104 13.51 1.68 7.76
CA MET A 104 13.97 0.44 8.38
C MET A 104 15.50 0.36 8.42
N LEU A 105 16.19 0.70 7.32
CA LEU A 105 17.65 0.75 7.30
C LEU A 105 18.21 1.78 8.29
N ASN A 106 17.55 2.93 8.44
CA ASN A 106 17.93 3.94 9.42
C ASN A 106 17.74 3.43 10.86
N SER A 107 16.60 2.81 11.18
CA SER A 107 16.33 2.21 12.50
C SER A 107 17.32 1.11 12.86
N LEU A 108 17.68 0.26 11.89
CA LEU A 108 18.70 -0.79 12.03
C LEU A 108 20.08 -0.19 12.32
N ARG A 109 20.50 0.82 11.55
CA ARG A 109 21.80 1.49 11.73
C ARG A 109 21.91 2.18 13.08
N ARG A 110 20.86 2.86 13.56
CA ARG A 110 20.84 3.49 14.89
C ARG A 110 21.07 2.50 16.04
N ARG A 111 20.80 1.22 15.82
CA ARG A 111 20.93 0.13 16.79
C ARG A 111 22.15 -0.77 16.53
N ASP A 112 23.02 -0.39 15.58
CA ASP A 112 24.15 -1.19 15.11
C ASP A 112 23.77 -2.61 14.65
N ILE A 113 22.54 -2.77 14.13
CA ILE A 113 22.05 -4.06 13.60
C ILE A 113 22.33 -4.11 12.10
N ARG A 114 23.07 -5.13 11.66
CA ARG A 114 23.39 -5.34 10.23
C ARG A 114 22.42 -6.35 9.60
N ARG A 115 21.43 -5.84 8.86
CA ARG A 115 20.53 -6.63 8.02
C ARG A 115 20.28 -5.92 6.70
N PHE A 116 19.98 -6.69 5.66
CA PHE A 116 19.52 -6.17 4.39
C PHE A 116 18.00 -5.96 4.43
N VAL A 117 17.55 -4.89 3.79
CA VAL A 117 16.13 -4.59 3.60
C VAL A 117 15.94 -4.33 2.12
N VAL A 118 14.98 -5.02 1.51
CA VAL A 118 14.67 -4.92 0.08
C VAL A 118 13.17 -4.75 -0.11
N THR A 119 12.81 -3.86 -1.01
CA THR A 119 11.46 -3.72 -1.55
C THR A 119 11.37 -4.53 -2.83
N VAL A 120 10.32 -5.33 -2.97
CA VAL A 120 10.08 -6.18 -4.13
C VAL A 120 8.74 -5.80 -4.74
N VAL A 121 8.75 -5.33 -5.98
CA VAL A 121 7.52 -5.18 -6.77
C VAL A 121 6.91 -6.57 -6.94
N THR A 122 5.64 -6.73 -6.61
CA THR A 122 5.01 -8.02 -6.43
C THR A 122 3.76 -8.14 -7.28
N GLN A 123 3.73 -9.14 -8.17
CA GLN A 123 2.54 -9.43 -8.96
C GLN A 123 1.73 -10.56 -8.30
N VAL A 124 0.40 -10.44 -8.36
CA VAL A 124 -0.53 -11.43 -7.81
C VAL A 124 -1.47 -11.89 -8.91
N ILE A 125 -1.47 -13.19 -9.18
CA ILE A 125 -2.45 -13.85 -10.05
C ILE A 125 -3.81 -13.78 -9.36
N VAL A 126 -4.81 -13.43 -10.16
CA VAL A 126 -6.23 -13.41 -9.80
C VAL A 126 -7.00 -14.16 -10.89
N ASP A 127 -8.19 -14.66 -10.55
CA ASP A 127 -9.06 -15.29 -11.55
C ASP A 127 -9.59 -14.23 -12.52
N ARG A 128 -9.56 -14.49 -13.83
CA ARG A 128 -10.12 -13.57 -14.83
C ARG A 128 -11.64 -13.48 -14.71
N ASP A 129 -12.27 -14.57 -14.28
CA ASP A 129 -13.73 -14.69 -14.19
C ASP A 129 -14.23 -14.38 -12.76
N ASP A 130 -13.40 -13.73 -11.94
CA ASP A 130 -13.80 -13.33 -10.58
C ASP A 130 -15.00 -12.35 -10.64
N PRO A 131 -16.10 -12.61 -9.90
CA PRO A 131 -17.28 -11.74 -9.90
C PRO A 131 -16.98 -10.28 -9.50
N ALA A 132 -15.85 -10.01 -8.82
CA ALA A 132 -15.45 -8.66 -8.47
C ALA A 132 -15.16 -7.76 -9.68
N PHE A 133 -14.90 -8.33 -10.87
CA PHE A 133 -14.77 -7.56 -12.11
C PHE A 133 -16.11 -6.99 -12.60
N GLU A 134 -17.19 -7.74 -12.43
CA GLU A 134 -18.55 -7.30 -12.77
C GLU A 134 -19.20 -6.46 -11.66
N HIS A 135 -18.77 -6.67 -10.42
CA HIS A 135 -19.27 -5.96 -9.24
C HIS A 135 -18.13 -5.30 -8.44
N PRO A 136 -17.58 -4.18 -8.92
CA PRO A 136 -16.58 -3.41 -8.20
C PRO A 136 -17.11 -2.90 -6.86
N THR A 137 -16.39 -3.18 -5.77
CA THR A 137 -16.80 -2.81 -4.41
C THR A 137 -15.74 -2.05 -3.64
N LYS A 138 -14.46 -2.15 -4.03
CA LYS A 138 -13.36 -1.59 -3.25
C LYS A 138 -13.21 -0.11 -3.56
N PRO A 139 -13.37 0.78 -2.56
CA PRO A 139 -13.35 2.20 -2.83
C PRO A 139 -11.91 2.74 -2.92
N VAL A 140 -11.67 3.65 -3.85
CA VAL A 140 -10.37 4.31 -4.09
C VAL A 140 -10.55 5.81 -4.23
N GLY A 141 -9.54 6.56 -3.78
CA GLY A 141 -9.57 8.03 -3.85
C GLY A 141 -10.57 8.70 -2.89
N PRO A 142 -10.78 10.01 -3.05
CA PRO A 142 -11.61 10.83 -2.15
C PRO A 142 -13.12 10.62 -2.34
N PHE A 143 -13.90 11.24 -1.45
CA PHE A 143 -15.35 11.37 -1.62
C PHE A 143 -15.68 12.44 -2.67
N LEU A 144 -16.73 12.19 -3.44
CA LEU A 144 -17.26 13.05 -4.48
C LEU A 144 -18.73 13.39 -4.19
N ALA A 145 -19.16 14.54 -4.70
CA ALA A 145 -20.58 14.82 -4.86
C ALA A 145 -21.19 13.88 -5.90
N GLU A 146 -22.49 13.62 -5.80
CA GLU A 146 -23.21 12.73 -6.73
C GLU A 146 -23.05 13.16 -8.19
N GLU A 147 -23.25 14.45 -8.47
CA GLU A 147 -23.12 15.03 -9.81
C GLU A 147 -21.74 14.77 -10.41
N GLU A 148 -20.70 14.92 -9.60
CA GLU A 148 -19.32 14.70 -10.04
C GLU A 148 -19.04 13.21 -10.29
N ALA A 149 -19.49 12.34 -9.38
CA ALA A 149 -19.35 10.90 -9.54
C ALA A 149 -20.07 10.41 -10.81
N LYS A 150 -21.29 10.88 -11.05
CA LYS A 150 -22.09 10.55 -12.23
C LYS A 150 -21.51 11.13 -13.52
N ARG A 151 -20.87 12.29 -13.47
CA ARG A 151 -20.13 12.83 -14.61
C ARG A 151 -18.94 11.93 -14.97
N ARG A 152 -18.13 11.56 -13.99
CA ARG A 152 -16.95 10.68 -14.21
C ARG A 152 -17.33 9.27 -14.63
N GLU A 153 -18.46 8.74 -14.15
CA GLU A 153 -19.04 7.48 -14.65
C GLU A 153 -19.31 7.54 -16.16
N ARG A 154 -19.90 8.64 -16.65
CA ARG A 154 -20.20 8.81 -18.09
C ARG A 154 -18.98 9.12 -18.95
N GLU A 155 -18.10 10.00 -18.49
CA GLU A 155 -16.97 10.51 -19.28
C GLU A 155 -15.75 9.57 -19.24
N LEU A 156 -15.51 8.93 -18.10
CA LEU A 156 -14.30 8.13 -17.84
C LEU A 156 -14.59 6.65 -17.59
N GLY A 157 -15.86 6.23 -17.66
CA GLY A 157 -16.27 4.84 -17.47
C GLY A 157 -16.06 4.32 -16.04
N TRP A 158 -16.07 5.20 -15.05
CA TRP A 158 -15.88 4.81 -13.65
C TRP A 158 -17.05 3.99 -13.12
N SER A 159 -16.74 2.97 -12.33
CA SER A 159 -17.70 2.42 -11.37
C SER A 159 -17.71 3.31 -10.12
N VAL A 160 -18.89 3.76 -9.71
CA VAL A 160 -19.08 4.60 -8.52
C VAL A 160 -20.12 3.99 -7.58
N ALA A 161 -19.91 4.15 -6.28
CA ALA A 161 -20.84 3.69 -5.26
C ALA A 161 -21.09 4.79 -4.23
N GLU A 162 -22.33 4.88 -3.74
CA GLU A 162 -22.70 5.76 -2.64
C GLU A 162 -22.33 5.11 -1.29
N GLU A 163 -21.59 5.83 -0.46
CA GLU A 163 -21.50 5.53 0.98
C GLU A 163 -22.53 6.41 1.70
N LYS A 164 -23.61 5.79 2.19
CA LYS A 164 -24.76 6.46 2.81
C LYS A 164 -24.33 7.56 3.79
N GLY A 165 -24.74 8.79 3.50
CA GLY A 165 -24.49 9.97 4.34
C GLY A 165 -23.06 10.51 4.32
N ARG A 166 -22.18 9.97 3.47
CA ARG A 166 -20.77 10.39 3.34
C ARG A 166 -20.41 10.89 1.94
N GLY A 167 -21.19 10.50 0.92
CA GLY A 167 -21.01 10.89 -0.47
C GLY A 167 -20.71 9.70 -1.38
N TRP A 168 -20.23 9.98 -2.57
CA TRP A 168 -19.92 8.97 -3.59
C TRP A 168 -18.43 8.69 -3.65
N ARG A 169 -18.05 7.47 -4.02
CA ARG A 169 -16.64 7.12 -4.27
C ARG A 169 -16.50 6.28 -5.52
N ARG A 170 -15.34 6.40 -6.16
CA ARG A 170 -14.92 5.43 -7.17
C ARG A 170 -14.71 4.08 -6.51
N VAL A 171 -15.22 3.03 -7.12
CA VAL A 171 -14.98 1.64 -6.75
C VAL A 171 -14.24 0.93 -7.87
N VAL A 172 -13.38 -0.01 -7.48
CA VAL A 172 -12.59 -0.84 -8.39
C VAL A 172 -12.79 -2.32 -8.06
N PRO A 173 -12.57 -3.22 -9.04
CA PRO A 173 -12.51 -4.65 -8.78
C PRO A 173 -11.52 -4.98 -7.66
N SER A 174 -11.90 -5.91 -6.80
CA SER A 174 -11.03 -6.45 -5.75
C SER A 174 -11.13 -7.97 -5.73
N PRO A 175 -10.64 -8.64 -6.79
CA PRO A 175 -10.72 -10.09 -6.93
C PRO A 175 -9.90 -10.81 -5.85
N ILE A 176 -10.22 -12.09 -5.65
CA ILE A 176 -9.55 -12.92 -4.65
C ILE A 176 -8.12 -13.24 -5.13
N PRO A 177 -7.09 -12.95 -4.32
CA PRO A 177 -5.72 -13.27 -4.70
C PRO A 177 -5.50 -14.79 -4.71
N GLN A 178 -4.93 -15.32 -5.79
CA GLN A 178 -4.64 -16.75 -5.93
C GLN A 178 -3.18 -17.07 -5.64
N LYS A 179 -2.24 -16.31 -6.21
CA LYS A 179 -0.82 -16.63 -6.13
C LYS A 179 0.09 -15.43 -6.38
N VAL A 180 1.12 -15.27 -5.54
CA VAL A 180 2.25 -14.35 -5.80
C VAL A 180 3.22 -15.00 -6.79
N ILE A 181 3.70 -14.25 -7.78
CA ILE A 181 4.69 -14.69 -8.78
C ILE A 181 6.01 -13.94 -8.70
#